data_AF-A0A7W5UBV9-F1
#
_entry.id   AF-A0A7W5UBV9-F1
#
_cell.length_a   1.000
_cell.length_b   1.000
_cell.length_c   1.000
_cell.angle_alpha   90.00
_cell.angle_beta   90.00
_cell.angle_gamma   90.00
#
_symmetry.space_group_name_H-M   'P 1'
#
loop_
_entity.id
_entity.type
_entity.pdbx_description
1 polymer ?
#
loop_
_entity_poly.entity_id
_entity_poly.type
_entity_poly.pdbx_seq_one_letter_code
_entity_poly.pdbx_strand_id
1 'polypeptide(L)'
;MRESEADEPVAPPKSARRRTVADKALAFTGLALASASAFFPWYVFLNPEKFGIQVAEGDRTRDLPNWPGRAVVSVSPLAMVNKNPSQPKDIIPDPLTTATVSNTGREDDKGPPADQQPFPGKSAFQLLHVANGRALIEDDTGMYVVRVGSLLPDSSRLASIEQREGKWVIVTSTGDVYGSN
;
A
#
# COMPACT_ATOMS: atom_id res chain seq x y z
N MET A 1 -73.31 43.02 20.51
CA MET A 1 -72.81 41.65 20.41
C MET A 1 -73.82 40.79 19.66
N ARG A 2 -73.58 40.52 18.38
CA ARG A 2 -74.02 39.31 17.67
C ARG A 2 -73.00 39.08 16.56
N GLU A 3 -72.14 38.11 16.81
CA GLU A 3 -71.14 37.60 15.88
C GLU A 3 -71.87 36.70 14.88
N SER A 4 -71.68 36.95 13.59
CA SER A 4 -72.09 36.07 12.51
C SER A 4 -70.84 35.41 11.95
N GLU A 5 -70.31 34.45 12.69
CA GLU A 5 -69.27 33.53 12.20
C GLU A 5 -70.02 32.40 11.46
N ALA A 6 -69.94 32.43 10.12
CA ALA A 6 -70.45 31.34 9.32
C ALA A 6 -69.44 30.19 9.38
N ASP A 7 -69.80 29.09 10.04
CA ASP A 7 -69.02 27.85 10.03
C ASP A 7 -69.03 27.29 8.59
N GLU A 8 -67.90 27.41 7.90
CA GLU A 8 -67.67 26.78 6.61
C GLU A 8 -67.53 25.26 6.82
N PRO A 9 -68.38 24.42 6.21
CA PRO A 9 -68.29 22.98 6.40
C PRO A 9 -67.03 22.44 5.71
N VAL A 10 -65.99 22.18 6.50
CA VAL A 10 -64.77 21.50 6.04
C VAL A 10 -65.13 20.09 5.57
N ALA A 11 -64.98 19.84 4.27
CA ALA A 11 -65.23 18.52 3.69
C ALA A 11 -64.33 17.45 4.35
N PRO A 12 -64.86 16.26 4.69
CA PRO A 12 -64.05 15.21 5.29
C PRO A 12 -62.93 14.79 4.33
N PRO A 13 -61.72 14.46 4.83
CA PRO A 13 -60.62 14.00 3.98
C PRO A 13 -61.08 12.77 3.20
N LYS A 14 -61.00 12.86 1.85
CA LYS A 14 -61.44 11.80 0.93
C LYS A 14 -60.82 10.46 1.35
N SER A 15 -61.66 9.45 1.55
CA SER A 15 -61.22 8.14 2.04
C SER A 15 -60.10 7.58 1.15
N ALA A 16 -59.03 7.09 1.78
CA ALA A 16 -57.87 6.54 1.12
C ALA A 16 -58.28 5.56 0.00
N ARG A 17 -57.83 5.86 -1.23
CA ARG A 17 -58.07 5.04 -2.42
C ARG A 17 -57.75 3.59 -2.09
N ARG A 18 -58.73 2.68 -2.26
CA ARG A 18 -58.55 1.23 -2.07
C ARG A 18 -57.32 0.80 -2.88
N ARG A 19 -56.23 0.43 -2.19
CA ARG A 19 -55.02 -0.06 -2.85
C ARG A 19 -55.38 -1.26 -3.71
N THR A 20 -55.08 -1.17 -4.99
CA THR A 20 -55.38 -2.26 -5.92
C THR A 20 -54.48 -3.46 -5.60
N VAL A 21 -54.88 -4.65 -6.07
CA VAL A 21 -54.07 -5.86 -5.89
C VAL A 21 -52.68 -5.68 -6.55
N ALA A 22 -52.63 -4.94 -7.66
CA ALA A 22 -51.41 -4.55 -8.34
C ALA A 22 -50.52 -3.65 -7.46
N ASP A 23 -51.08 -2.64 -6.79
CA ASP A 23 -50.30 -1.76 -5.89
C ASP A 23 -49.68 -2.55 -4.73
N LYS A 24 -50.41 -3.53 -4.19
CA LYS A 24 -49.88 -4.43 -3.15
C LYS A 24 -48.78 -5.32 -3.70
N ALA A 25 -48.98 -5.92 -4.87
CA ALA A 25 -47.96 -6.76 -5.51
C ALA A 25 -46.67 -5.96 -5.76
N LEU A 26 -46.79 -4.74 -6.27
CA LEU A 26 -45.64 -3.86 -6.50
C LEU A 26 -44.91 -3.53 -5.19
N ALA A 27 -45.65 -3.22 -4.12
CA ALA A 27 -45.08 -2.94 -2.81
C ALA A 27 -44.34 -4.15 -2.23
N PHE A 28 -44.89 -5.36 -2.35
CA PHE A 28 -44.24 -6.58 -1.87
C PHE A 28 -42.99 -6.93 -2.68
N THR A 29 -43.04 -6.80 -4.01
CA THR A 29 -41.89 -7.03 -4.88
C THR A 29 -40.75 -6.04 -4.58
N GLY A 30 -41.08 -4.76 -4.40
CA GLY A 30 -40.09 -3.74 -4.04
C GLY A 30 -39.46 -4.00 -2.67
N LEU A 31 -40.26 -4.39 -1.68
CA LEU A 31 -39.76 -4.72 -0.34
C LEU A 31 -38.87 -5.97 -0.36
N ALA A 32 -39.24 -6.99 -1.14
CA ALA A 32 -38.44 -8.20 -1.33
C ALA A 32 -37.09 -7.88 -2.00
N LEU A 33 -37.11 -7.09 -3.08
CA LEU A 33 -35.90 -6.67 -3.80
C LEU A 33 -34.98 -5.84 -2.90
N ALA A 34 -35.53 -4.89 -2.14
CA ALA A 34 -34.76 -4.07 -1.20
C ALA A 34 -34.11 -4.93 -0.11
N SER A 35 -34.86 -5.88 0.45
CA SER A 35 -34.34 -6.81 1.47
C SER A 35 -33.22 -7.67 0.90
N ALA A 36 -33.41 -8.26 -0.29
CA ALA A 36 -32.38 -9.03 -0.96
C ALA A 36 -31.11 -8.20 -1.20
N SER A 37 -31.26 -6.97 -1.70
CA SER A 37 -30.13 -6.07 -1.96
C SER A 37 -29.39 -5.65 -0.68
N ALA A 38 -30.09 -5.46 0.44
CA ALA A 38 -29.49 -5.07 1.71
C ALA A 38 -28.70 -6.22 2.36
N PHE A 39 -29.21 -7.46 2.26
CA PHE A 39 -28.55 -8.65 2.83
C PHE A 39 -27.53 -9.29 1.88
N PHE A 40 -27.58 -8.98 0.59
CA PHE A 40 -26.68 -9.56 -0.41
C PHE A 40 -25.18 -9.36 -0.10
N PRO A 41 -24.70 -8.17 0.33
CA PRO A 41 -23.29 -8.00 0.69
C PRO A 41 -22.83 -8.93 1.82
N TRP A 42 -23.70 -9.20 2.79
CA TRP A 42 -23.38 -10.12 3.88
C TRP A 42 -23.32 -11.57 3.42
N TYR A 43 -24.21 -11.95 2.49
CA TYR A 43 -24.16 -13.26 1.85
C TYR A 43 -22.86 -13.46 1.05
N VAL A 44 -22.42 -12.45 0.29
CA VAL A 44 -21.13 -12.47 -0.42
C VAL A 44 -19.97 -12.64 0.56
N PHE A 45 -19.98 -11.88 1.66
CA PHE A 45 -18.93 -11.94 2.69
C PHE A 45 -18.83 -13.32 3.36
N LEU A 46 -19.96 -13.98 3.64
CA LEU A 46 -19.99 -15.30 4.27
C LEU A 46 -19.78 -16.48 3.31
N ASN A 47 -19.74 -16.24 1.99
CA ASN A 47 -19.46 -17.26 0.97
C ASN A 47 -18.21 -16.90 0.14
N PRO A 48 -17.04 -16.71 0.78
CA PRO A 48 -15.81 -16.31 0.10
C PRO A 48 -15.32 -17.36 -0.90
N GLU A 49 -15.73 -18.62 -0.79
CA GLU A 49 -15.40 -19.67 -1.75
C GLU A 49 -16.11 -19.49 -3.10
N LYS A 50 -17.27 -18.83 -3.12
CA LYS A 50 -18.06 -18.58 -4.35
C LYS A 50 -17.78 -17.22 -4.97
N PHE A 51 -17.54 -16.22 -4.13
CA PHE A 51 -17.39 -14.82 -4.54
C PHE A 51 -16.06 -14.18 -4.19
N GLY A 52 -15.24 -14.85 -3.38
CA GLY A 52 -13.90 -14.40 -3.08
C GLY A 52 -12.98 -14.52 -4.29
N ILE A 53 -11.91 -13.74 -4.24
CA ILE A 53 -10.88 -13.77 -5.27
C ILE A 53 -10.15 -15.11 -5.11
N GLN A 54 -10.44 -16.05 -6.03
CA GLN A 54 -9.67 -17.28 -6.18
C GLN A 54 -8.30 -16.90 -6.73
N VAL A 55 -7.43 -16.38 -5.86
CA VAL A 55 -6.01 -16.37 -6.14
C VAL A 55 -5.64 -17.84 -6.24
N ALA A 56 -5.32 -18.31 -7.45
CA ALA A 56 -4.76 -19.64 -7.60
C ALA A 56 -3.65 -19.75 -6.57
N GLU A 57 -3.81 -20.69 -5.63
CA GLU A 57 -2.85 -21.05 -4.59
C GLU A 57 -1.63 -21.72 -5.27
N GLY A 58 -1.13 -21.11 -6.34
CA GLY A 58 0.15 -21.40 -6.93
C GLY A 58 1.20 -20.77 -6.04
N ASP A 59 1.69 -21.56 -5.09
CA ASP A 59 3.05 -21.44 -4.60
C ASP A 59 3.32 -20.22 -3.69
N ARG A 60 2.50 -20.05 -2.64
CA ARG A 60 2.86 -19.20 -1.49
C ARG A 60 3.77 -19.88 -0.47
N THR A 61 4.16 -21.12 -0.71
CA THR A 61 5.36 -21.68 -0.09
C THR A 61 6.55 -21.19 -0.89
N ARG A 62 7.18 -20.10 -0.44
CA ARG A 62 8.60 -19.87 -0.75
C ARG A 62 9.42 -20.98 -0.06
N ASP A 63 9.29 -22.21 -0.54
CA ASP A 63 10.32 -23.22 -0.33
C ASP A 63 11.47 -22.84 -1.26
N LEU A 64 12.22 -21.84 -0.80
CA LEU A 64 13.52 -21.53 -1.35
C LEU A 64 14.35 -22.81 -1.16
N PRO A 65 14.91 -23.40 -2.23
CA PRO A 65 15.91 -24.45 -2.06
C PRO A 65 16.99 -23.87 -1.15
N ASN A 66 17.40 -24.63 -0.13
CA ASN A 66 18.43 -24.24 0.83
C ASN A 66 19.79 -24.02 0.11
N TRP A 67 19.93 -22.85 -0.52
CA TRP A 67 21.17 -22.43 -1.16
C TRP A 67 22.04 -21.79 -0.08
N PRO A 68 23.28 -22.27 0.12
CA PRO A 68 24.21 -21.63 1.05
C PRO A 68 24.38 -20.17 0.64
N GLY A 69 24.23 -19.25 1.61
CA GLY A 69 24.13 -17.82 1.40
C GLY A 69 25.24 -17.28 0.49
N ARG A 70 24.89 -17.03 -0.78
CA ARG A 70 25.77 -16.33 -1.72
C ARG A 70 25.59 -14.84 -1.49
N ALA A 71 26.70 -14.11 -1.39
CA ALA A 71 26.71 -12.65 -1.28
C ALA A 71 25.84 -12.05 -2.39
N VAL A 72 24.78 -11.34 -1.97
CA VAL A 72 23.82 -10.72 -2.88
C VAL A 72 24.49 -9.47 -3.45
N VAL A 73 25.07 -9.60 -4.63
CA VAL A 73 25.49 -8.44 -5.42
C VAL A 73 24.22 -7.94 -6.10
N SER A 74 23.76 -6.73 -5.75
CA SER A 74 22.60 -6.11 -6.39
C SER A 74 22.96 -5.71 -7.82
N VAL A 75 22.90 -6.66 -8.75
CA VAL A 75 22.99 -6.35 -10.18
C VAL A 75 21.58 -6.07 -10.71
N SER A 76 21.47 -5.06 -11.57
CA SER A 76 20.20 -4.75 -12.23
C SER A 76 19.66 -6.00 -12.96
N PRO A 77 18.36 -6.32 -12.87
CA PRO A 77 17.78 -7.54 -13.45
C PRO A 77 18.01 -7.68 -14.97
N LEU A 78 18.21 -6.56 -15.67
CA LEU A 78 18.55 -6.53 -17.10
C LEU A 78 19.92 -7.13 -17.43
N ALA A 79 20.86 -7.17 -16.47
CA ALA A 79 22.20 -7.70 -16.68
C ALA A 79 22.29 -9.22 -16.40
N MET A 80 21.20 -9.86 -15.97
CA MET A 80 21.18 -11.29 -15.70
C MET A 80 20.94 -12.10 -16.98
N VAL A 81 21.95 -12.87 -17.41
CA VAL A 81 21.76 -13.92 -18.43
C VAL A 81 20.93 -15.05 -17.85
N ASN A 82 19.75 -15.27 -18.40
CA ASN A 82 18.88 -16.38 -18.04
C ASN A 82 19.51 -17.70 -18.52
N LYS A 83 19.93 -18.54 -17.57
CA LYS A 83 20.53 -19.86 -17.82
C LYS A 83 19.55 -21.02 -17.61
N ASN A 84 18.27 -20.75 -17.33
CA ASN A 84 17.31 -21.84 -17.16
C ASN A 84 16.90 -22.39 -18.53
N PRO A 85 16.93 -23.73 -18.72
CA PRO A 85 16.36 -24.34 -19.91
C PRO A 85 14.87 -23.95 -19.98
N SER A 86 14.44 -23.52 -21.15
CA SER A 86 13.08 -23.05 -21.44
C SER A 86 12.08 -24.19 -21.29
N GLN A 87 11.66 -24.46 -20.05
CA GLN A 87 10.41 -25.15 -19.79
C GLN A 87 9.29 -24.20 -20.22
N PRO A 88 8.33 -24.67 -21.04
CA PRO A 88 7.11 -23.92 -21.27
C PRO A 88 6.49 -23.69 -19.89
N LYS A 89 6.51 -22.45 -19.41
CA LYS A 89 5.67 -22.07 -18.29
C LYS A 89 4.26 -22.30 -18.78
N ASP A 90 3.56 -23.27 -18.21
CA ASP A 90 2.11 -23.29 -18.29
C ASP A 90 1.67 -21.94 -17.73
N ILE A 91 1.29 -21.03 -18.63
CA ILE A 91 0.79 -19.72 -18.29
C ILE A 91 -0.57 -20.01 -17.67
N ILE A 92 -0.59 -20.23 -16.36
CA ILE A 92 -1.82 -20.17 -15.59
C ILE A 92 -2.33 -18.75 -15.82
N PRO A 93 -3.46 -18.57 -16.54
CA PRO A 93 -3.96 -17.23 -16.82
C PRO A 93 -4.29 -16.58 -15.48
N ASP A 94 -3.58 -15.50 -15.17
CA ASP A 94 -3.86 -14.68 -13.99
C ASP A 94 -5.27 -14.10 -14.15
N PRO A 95 -6.24 -14.45 -13.28
CA PRO A 95 -7.59 -13.91 -13.37
C PRO A 95 -7.65 -12.42 -13.00
N LEU A 96 -6.55 -11.82 -12.51
CA LEU A 96 -6.46 -10.38 -12.32
C LEU A 96 -6.24 -9.68 -13.67
N THR A 97 -7.32 -9.09 -14.19
CA THR A 97 -7.23 -8.14 -15.31
C THR A 97 -6.54 -6.86 -14.82
N THR A 98 -5.22 -6.82 -14.89
CA THR A 98 -4.48 -5.56 -14.78
C THR A 98 -4.66 -4.81 -16.10
N ALA A 99 -5.25 -3.61 -16.05
CA ALA A 99 -5.47 -2.73 -17.20
C ALA A 99 -4.15 -2.13 -17.74
N THR A 100 -3.16 -2.98 -17.99
CA THR A 100 -1.88 -2.59 -18.58
C THR A 100 -2.11 -2.41 -20.08
N VAL A 101 -2.19 -1.16 -20.52
CA VAL A 101 -2.19 -0.84 -21.95
C VAL A 101 -0.78 -1.03 -22.52
N SER A 102 -0.68 -1.63 -23.69
CA SER A 102 0.58 -1.74 -24.43
C SER A 102 1.06 -0.34 -24.84
N ASN A 103 2.23 0.08 -24.33
CA ASN A 103 2.83 1.38 -24.66
C ASN A 103 3.60 1.36 -26.00
N THR A 104 3.11 0.60 -26.99
CA THR A 104 3.78 0.49 -28.28
C THR A 104 3.51 1.74 -29.10
N GLY A 105 4.45 2.68 -29.10
CA GLY A 105 4.43 3.86 -29.98
C GLY A 105 3.94 5.18 -29.36
N ARG A 106 3.77 5.26 -28.03
CA ARG A 106 3.64 6.55 -27.35
C ARG A 106 5.01 7.02 -26.88
N GLU A 107 5.46 8.14 -27.41
CA GLU A 107 6.60 8.87 -26.87
C GLU A 107 6.18 9.37 -25.47
N ASP A 108 6.93 8.93 -24.45
CA ASP A 108 6.61 9.16 -23.05
C ASP A 108 6.86 10.65 -22.75
N ASP A 109 5.81 11.47 -22.75
CA ASP A 109 5.84 12.90 -22.39
C ASP A 109 6.04 13.11 -20.87
N LYS A 110 6.66 12.14 -20.20
CA LYS A 110 6.89 12.07 -18.75
C LYS A 110 8.16 12.81 -18.35
N GLY A 111 8.25 14.09 -18.72
CA GLY A 111 9.32 14.96 -18.27
C GLY A 111 10.73 14.50 -18.66
N PRO A 112 11.77 15.08 -18.03
CA PRO A 112 13.15 14.73 -18.30
C PRO A 112 13.38 13.22 -18.10
N PRO A 113 14.21 12.58 -18.95
CA PRO A 113 14.50 11.16 -18.83
C PRO A 113 15.05 10.84 -17.42
N ALA A 114 14.86 9.61 -16.94
CA ALA A 114 15.11 9.22 -15.55
C ALA A 114 16.56 9.45 -15.07
N ASP A 115 17.50 9.61 -16.00
CA ASP A 115 18.90 9.99 -15.80
C ASP A 115 19.09 11.49 -15.45
N GLN A 116 18.10 12.34 -15.70
CA GLN A 116 18.10 13.77 -15.34
C GLN A 116 17.34 14.06 -14.04
N GLN A 117 16.75 13.06 -13.37
CA GLN A 117 16.18 13.25 -12.05
C GLN A 117 17.32 13.41 -11.04
N PRO A 118 17.36 14.50 -10.25
CA PRO A 118 18.31 14.58 -9.16
C PRO A 118 18.07 13.40 -8.19
N PHE A 119 19.16 12.83 -7.68
CA PHE A 119 19.05 11.86 -6.59
C PHE A 119 18.42 12.54 -5.38
N PRO A 120 17.55 11.85 -4.61
CA PRO A 120 17.12 12.36 -3.32
C PRO A 120 18.35 12.71 -2.48
N GLY A 121 18.28 13.82 -1.75
CA GLY A 121 19.40 14.29 -0.93
C GLY A 121 19.85 13.23 0.06
N LYS A 122 21.15 13.22 0.39
CA LYS A 122 21.68 12.35 1.44
C LYS A 122 21.03 12.74 2.77
N SER A 123 20.47 11.77 3.46
CA SER A 123 19.95 11.96 4.81
C SER A 123 21.11 12.13 5.79
N ALA A 124 20.96 13.04 6.75
CA ALA A 124 22.02 13.36 7.71
C ALA A 124 21.81 12.51 8.98
N PHE A 125 22.88 11.85 9.44
CA PHE A 125 22.81 11.08 10.68
C PHE A 125 22.87 11.99 11.90
N GLN A 126 22.03 11.69 12.89
CA GLN A 126 22.07 12.34 14.20
C GLN A 126 22.68 11.37 15.22
N LEU A 127 23.74 11.78 15.91
CA LEU A 127 24.34 10.96 16.95
C LEU A 127 23.61 11.17 18.28
N LEU A 128 22.99 10.12 18.82
CA LEU A 128 22.25 10.19 20.08
C LEU A 128 23.11 9.84 21.29
N HIS A 129 23.86 8.74 21.20
CA HIS A 129 24.62 8.24 22.35
C HIS A 129 25.82 7.41 21.93
N VAL A 130 26.89 7.43 22.73
CA VAL A 130 28.07 6.57 22.56
C VAL A 130 28.36 5.83 23.86
N ALA A 131 28.44 4.50 23.78
CA ALA A 131 28.76 3.64 24.90
C ALA A 131 29.51 2.38 24.46
N ASN A 132 30.55 1.99 25.20
CA ASN A 132 31.29 0.73 24.98
C ASN A 132 31.79 0.54 23.52
N GLY A 133 32.25 1.63 22.87
CA GLY A 133 32.73 1.60 21.48
C GLY A 133 31.62 1.42 20.42
N ARG A 134 30.36 1.62 20.80
CA ARG A 134 29.21 1.65 19.90
C ARG A 134 28.55 3.02 19.94
N ALA A 135 28.00 3.43 18.82
CA ALA A 135 27.21 4.64 18.68
C ALA A 135 25.76 4.28 18.36
N LEU A 136 24.82 4.98 18.97
CA LEU A 136 23.41 5.00 18.59
C LEU A 136 23.17 6.22 17.71
N ILE A 137 22.76 5.99 16.47
CA ILE A 137 22.50 7.02 15.47
C ILE A 137 21.04 6.96 15.02
N GLU A 138 20.51 8.11 14.61
CA GLU A 138 19.18 8.27 14.03
C GLU A 138 19.29 8.77 12.59
N ASP A 139 18.38 8.30 11.75
CA ASP A 139 18.13 8.77 10.40
C ASP A 139 16.61 8.91 10.17
N ASP A 140 16.20 9.49 9.04
CA ASP A 140 14.79 9.60 8.62
C ASP A 140 14.06 8.25 8.54
N THR A 141 14.81 7.17 8.34
CA THR A 141 14.34 5.78 8.28
C THR A 141 14.29 5.08 9.64
N GLY A 142 14.97 5.60 10.66
CA GLY A 142 14.92 5.07 12.02
C GLY A 142 16.24 5.09 12.79
N MET A 143 16.30 4.27 13.83
CA MET A 143 17.40 4.21 14.81
C MET A 143 18.32 3.01 14.56
N TYR A 144 19.64 3.23 14.62
CA TYR A 144 20.65 2.20 14.37
C TYR A 144 21.75 2.20 15.42
N VAL A 145 22.17 1.00 15.86
CA VAL A 145 23.36 0.83 16.69
C VAL A 145 24.52 0.40 15.79
N VAL A 146 25.56 1.22 15.74
CA VAL A 146 26.72 1.03 14.86
C VAL A 146 28.03 0.92 15.63
N ARG A 147 29.00 0.23 15.05
CA ARG A 147 30.39 0.14 15.54
C ARG A 147 31.34 0.51 14.40
N VAL A 148 32.60 0.79 14.71
CA VAL A 148 33.63 1.03 13.69
C VAL A 148 33.65 -0.15 12.70
N GLY A 149 33.51 0.13 11.41
CA GLY A 149 33.40 -0.83 10.31
C GLY A 149 31.97 -1.19 9.87
N SER A 150 30.93 -0.83 10.64
CA SER A 150 29.53 -1.03 10.28
C SER A 150 29.15 -0.30 8.99
N LEU A 151 28.22 -0.88 8.22
CA LEU A 151 27.59 -0.23 7.07
C LEU A 151 26.41 0.62 7.54
N LEU A 152 26.36 1.87 7.10
CA LEU A 152 25.29 2.83 7.40
C LEU A 152 24.19 2.77 6.31
N PRO A 153 22.98 3.31 6.57
CA PRO A 153 21.89 3.37 5.60
C PRO A 153 22.26 4.08 4.28
N ASP A 154 23.17 5.05 4.31
CA ASP A 154 23.71 5.76 3.14
C ASP A 154 24.75 4.95 2.35
N SER A 155 24.91 3.65 2.68
CA SER A 155 25.93 2.75 2.13
C SER A 155 27.39 3.12 2.46
N SER A 156 27.63 4.13 3.32
CA SER A 156 28.96 4.43 3.84
C SER A 156 29.35 3.48 4.96
N ARG A 157 30.63 3.45 5.34
CA ARG A 157 31.12 2.70 6.51
C ARG A 157 31.54 3.63 7.63
N LEU A 158 31.29 3.22 8.87
CA LEU A 158 31.78 3.98 10.03
C LEU A 158 33.30 3.83 10.15
N ALA A 159 34.04 4.92 9.96
CA ALA A 159 35.50 4.93 10.01
C ALA A 159 36.02 5.10 11.45
N SER A 160 35.48 6.04 12.21
CA SER A 160 35.88 6.27 13.61
C SER A 160 34.74 6.84 14.45
N ILE A 161 34.86 6.66 15.77
CA ILE A 161 34.04 7.30 16.80
C ILE A 161 35.01 8.09 17.68
N GLU A 162 34.91 9.41 17.66
CA GLU A 162 35.86 10.33 18.30
C GLU A 162 35.13 11.31 19.20
N GLN A 163 35.84 11.87 20.18
CA GLN A 163 35.33 12.98 20.98
C GLN A 163 36.11 14.24 20.61
N ARG A 164 35.41 15.24 20.06
CA ARG A 164 35.96 16.55 19.68
C ARG A 164 35.30 17.60 20.55
N GLU A 165 36.10 18.40 21.24
CA GLU A 165 35.60 19.51 22.08
C GLU A 165 34.56 19.06 23.12
N GLY A 166 34.70 17.84 23.65
CA GLY A 166 33.76 17.26 24.61
C GLY A 166 32.48 16.67 23.98
N LYS A 167 32.22 16.88 22.68
CA LYS A 167 31.12 16.26 21.94
C LYS A 167 31.56 14.99 21.24
N TRP A 168 30.71 13.98 21.23
CA TRP A 168 30.94 12.80 20.42
C TRP A 168 30.65 13.10 18.96
N VAL A 169 31.50 12.59 18.08
CA VAL A 169 31.35 12.65 16.63
C VAL A 169 31.66 11.30 16.01
N ILE A 170 30.99 11.01 14.91
CA ILE A 170 31.28 9.88 14.05
C ILE A 170 31.85 10.37 12.73
N VAL A 171 32.81 9.63 12.19
CA VAL A 171 33.41 9.91 10.88
C VAL A 171 33.08 8.74 9.95
N THR A 172 32.51 9.03 8.79
CA THR A 172 32.22 8.02 7.77
C THR A 172 33.42 7.82 6.85
N SER A 173 33.43 6.72 6.09
CA SER A 173 34.45 6.42 5.07
C SER A 173 34.51 7.48 3.97
N THR A 174 33.44 8.23 3.77
CA THR A 174 33.35 9.33 2.82
C THR A 174 34.00 10.62 3.34
N GLY A 175 34.35 10.67 4.63
CA GLY A 175 34.90 11.84 5.30
C GLY A 175 33.85 12.74 5.96
N ASP A 176 32.57 12.36 5.91
CA ASP A 176 31.49 13.13 6.54
C ASP A 176 31.55 12.97 8.07
N VAL A 177 31.32 14.08 8.78
CA VAL A 177 31.37 14.13 10.25
C VAL A 177 30.00 14.48 10.79
N TYR A 178 29.45 13.60 11.64
CA TYR A 178 28.16 13.80 12.30
C TYR A 178 28.36 13.82 13.81
N GLY A 179 27.80 14.83 14.48
CA GLY A 179 27.96 15.04 15.92
C GLY A 179 26.67 14.82 16.71
N SER A 180 26.80 14.72 18.04
CA SER A 180 25.62 14.91 18.89
C SER A 180 25.26 16.39 18.93
N ASN A 181 23.96 16.67 19.02
CA ASN A 181 23.48 18.02 19.32
C ASN A 181 24.02 18.46 20.68
#